data_AF-A0A839AJC8-F1
#
_entry.id   AF-A0A839AJC8-F1
#
_cell.length_a   1.000
_cell.length_b   1.000
_cell.length_c   1.000
_cell.angle_alpha   90.00
_cell.angle_beta   90.00
_cell.angle_gamma   90.00
#
_symmetry.space_group_name_H-M   'P 1'
#
loop_
_entity.id
_entity.type
_entity.pdbx_description
1 polymer ?
#
loop_
_entity_poly.entity_id
_entity_poly.type
_entity_poly.pdbx_seq_one_letter_code
_entity_poly.pdbx_strand_id
1 'polypeptide(L)'
;MGDASRPGACPSRALCDPVAAEQDAPPVQAISKLERAIAAERQRGKDGHWSFDANRLIGLMLALERAAGAKTGPTPGGRTRQD
;
A
#
# COMPACT_ATOMS: atom_id res chain seq x y z
N MET A 1 39.53 17.36 21.31
CA MET A 1 39.50 16.56 20.07
C MET A 1 39.49 15.10 20.50
N GLY A 2 38.50 14.24 20.30
CA GLY A 2 37.15 14.34 19.76
C GLY A 2 36.31 13.23 20.42
N ASP A 3 35.04 13.53 20.67
CA ASP A 3 34.05 12.66 21.28
C ASP A 3 33.50 11.70 20.21
N ALA A 4 33.73 10.39 20.34
CA ALA A 4 33.24 9.38 19.40
C ALA A 4 32.10 8.58 20.03
N SER A 5 31.05 9.28 20.45
CA SER A 5 29.78 8.69 20.81
C SER A 5 28.94 8.49 19.55
N ARG A 6 28.74 7.23 19.13
CA ARG A 6 27.49 6.68 18.54
C ARG A 6 27.67 5.26 17.98
N PRO A 7 27.23 4.22 18.70
CA PRO A 7 26.72 3.02 18.05
C PRO A 7 25.28 3.30 17.59
N GLY A 8 25.10 3.52 16.28
CA GLY A 8 23.80 3.49 15.64
C GLY A 8 23.26 2.06 15.64
N ALA A 9 22.66 1.65 16.75
CA ALA A 9 21.81 0.47 16.77
C ALA A 9 20.64 0.71 15.82
N CYS A 10 20.57 -0.05 14.73
CA CYS A 10 19.35 -0.19 13.93
C CYS A 10 18.50 -1.30 14.57
N PRO A 11 17.41 -1.00 15.29
CA PRO A 11 16.54 -2.06 15.79
C PRO A 11 15.52 -2.45 14.71
N SER A 12 15.32 -3.77 14.63
CA SER A 12 14.21 -4.50 14.00
C SER A 12 14.27 -4.60 12.48
N ARG A 13 14.44 -5.78 11.88
CA ARG A 13 13.67 -7.04 12.00
C ARG A 13 12.18 -6.81 11.76
N ALA A 14 11.78 -6.85 10.50
CA ALA A 14 10.46 -7.30 10.10
C ALA A 14 10.57 -7.98 8.73
N LEU A 15 11.27 -9.10 8.71
CA LEU A 15 10.99 -10.17 7.75
C LEU A 15 9.67 -10.79 8.22
N CYS A 16 8.55 -10.43 7.59
CA CYS A 16 7.26 -11.10 7.76
C CYS A 16 6.37 -10.78 6.54
N ASP A 17 6.49 -11.62 5.51
CA ASP A 17 5.30 -12.22 4.92
C ASP A 17 5.13 -13.59 5.61
N PRO A 18 3.94 -14.20 5.73
CA PRO A 18 2.70 -13.90 5.03
C PRO A 18 1.51 -13.70 5.98
N VAL A 19 0.50 -12.93 5.58
CA VAL A 19 -0.86 -13.15 6.11
C VAL A 19 -1.86 -13.01 4.98
N ALA A 20 -2.25 -14.16 4.44
CA ALA A 20 -3.60 -14.33 3.93
C ALA A 20 -4.54 -14.11 5.11
N ALA A 21 -5.03 -12.88 5.27
CA ALA A 21 -6.17 -12.63 6.12
C ALA A 21 -7.36 -12.41 5.19
N GLU A 22 -8.18 -13.44 5.13
CA GLU A 22 -9.60 -13.30 4.83
C GLU A 22 -10.17 -12.33 5.90
N GLN A 23 -10.28 -11.05 5.56
CA GLN A 23 -10.83 -10.03 6.45
C GLN A 23 -12.10 -9.49 5.84
N ASP A 24 -13.22 -9.95 6.40
CA ASP A 24 -14.50 -9.24 6.40
C ASP A 24 -14.23 -7.77 6.77
N ALA A 25 -14.52 -6.86 5.83
CA ALA A 25 -14.37 -5.40 5.89
C ALA A 25 -13.13 -4.86 6.66
N PRO A 26 -12.16 -4.22 5.99
CA PRO A 26 -11.00 -3.69 6.69
C PRO A 26 -11.39 -2.62 7.72
N PRO A 27 -10.69 -2.55 8.85
CA PRO A 27 -10.99 -1.59 9.90
C PRO A 27 -10.90 -0.17 9.34
N VAL A 28 -11.78 0.75 9.77
CA VAL A 28 -11.80 2.17 9.35
C VAL A 28 -10.41 2.82 9.41
N GLN A 29 -9.58 2.40 10.37
CA GLN A 29 -8.19 2.85 10.50
C GLN A 29 -7.29 2.47 9.30
N ALA A 30 -7.55 1.34 8.63
CA ALA A 30 -6.83 0.92 7.44
C ALA A 30 -7.18 1.82 6.24
N ILE A 31 -8.45 2.19 6.07
CA ILE A 31 -8.92 3.11 5.02
C ILE A 31 -8.21 4.48 5.18
N SER A 32 -8.24 5.07 6.38
CA SER A 32 -7.58 6.36 6.62
C SER A 32 -6.05 6.30 6.50
N LYS A 33 -5.42 5.13 6.66
CA LYS A 33 -3.99 4.94 6.39
C LYS A 33 -3.72 4.90 4.89
N LEU A 34 -4.58 4.22 4.11
CA LEU A 34 -4.48 4.15 2.65
C LEU A 34 -4.67 5.53 2.02
N GLU A 35 -5.66 6.31 2.44
CA GLU A 35 -5.88 7.67 1.95
C GLU A 35 -4.67 8.57 2.17
N ARG A 36 -4.08 8.53 3.38
CA ARG A 36 -2.86 9.28 3.70
C ARG A 36 -1.67 8.84 2.86
N ALA A 37 -1.52 7.53 2.64
CA ALA A 37 -0.46 6.99 1.80
C ALA A 37 -0.61 7.44 0.33
N ILE A 38 -1.84 7.47 -0.20
CA ILE A 38 -2.15 7.95 -1.55
C ILE A 38 -1.82 9.45 -1.67
N ALA A 39 -2.23 10.26 -0.70
CA ALA A 39 -1.94 11.69 -0.70
C ALA A 39 -0.44 11.98 -0.71
N ALA A 40 0.32 11.27 0.14
CA ALA A 40 1.77 11.38 0.20
C ALA A 40 2.43 10.98 -1.13
N GLU A 41 1.97 9.90 -1.77
CA GLU A 41 2.52 9.45 -3.05
C GLU A 41 2.20 10.41 -4.20
N ARG A 42 0.98 10.96 -4.23
CA ARG A 42 0.60 12.02 -5.18
C ARG A 42 1.45 13.26 -5.01
N GLN A 43 1.73 13.66 -3.76
CA GLN A 43 2.57 14.81 -3.49
C GLN A 43 4.00 14.59 -3.98
N ARG A 44 4.59 13.41 -3.72
CA ARG A 44 5.88 13.02 -4.28
C ARG A 44 5.93 13.12 -5.81
N GLY A 45 4.87 12.66 -6.49
CA GLY A 45 4.76 12.75 -7.95
C GLY A 45 4.70 14.20 -8.45
N LYS A 46 3.96 15.08 -7.75
CA LYS A 46 3.89 16.51 -8.07
C LYS A 46 5.22 17.23 -7.85
N ASP A 47 5.93 16.85 -6.80
CA ASP A 47 7.22 17.44 -6.43
C ASP A 47 8.38 16.89 -7.27
N GLY A 48 8.13 15.91 -8.16
CA GLY A 48 9.17 15.22 -8.91
C GLY A 48 10.15 14.46 -8.00
N HIS A 49 9.71 14.04 -6.82
CA HIS A 49 10.55 13.37 -5.85
C HIS A 49 11.01 12.02 -6.41
N TRP A 50 12.32 11.73 -6.33
CA TRP A 50 12.94 10.53 -6.89
C TRP A 50 12.32 9.21 -6.39
N SER A 51 11.70 9.25 -5.21
CA SER A 51 11.05 8.09 -4.59
C SER A 51 9.58 7.92 -5.00
N PHE A 52 9.09 8.71 -5.95
CA PHE A 52 7.74 8.54 -6.50
C PHE A 52 7.66 7.23 -7.29
N ASP A 53 6.62 6.44 -7.03
CA ASP A 53 6.33 5.22 -7.76
C ASP A 53 4.86 5.16 -8.19
N ALA A 54 4.63 5.19 -9.50
CA ALA A 54 3.29 5.11 -10.10
C ALA A 54 2.60 3.76 -9.81
N ASN A 55 3.34 2.66 -9.78
CA ASN A 55 2.79 1.33 -9.49
C ASN A 55 2.36 1.25 -8.02
N ARG A 56 3.14 1.85 -7.12
CA ARG A 56 2.78 1.98 -5.71
C ARG A 56 1.49 2.78 -5.54
N LEU A 57 1.34 3.89 -6.26
CA LEU A 57 0.10 4.69 -6.23
C LEU A 57 -1.12 3.90 -6.72
N ILE A 58 -0.99 3.16 -7.83
CA ILE A 58 -2.05 2.30 -8.38
C ILE A 58 -2.44 1.22 -7.36
N GLY A 59 -1.46 0.54 -6.76
CA GLY A 59 -1.70 -0.48 -5.75
C GLY A 59 -2.44 0.05 -4.51
N LEU A 60 -2.07 1.24 -4.03
CA LEU A 60 -2.75 1.90 -2.91
C LEU A 60 -4.19 2.28 -3.25
N MET A 61 -4.46 2.78 -4.46
CA MET A 61 -5.81 3.11 -4.91
C MET A 61 -6.70 1.87 -5.01
N LEU A 62 -6.19 0.77 -5.57
CA LEU A 62 -6.90 -0.51 -5.65
C LEU A 62 -7.16 -1.11 -4.27
N ALA A 63 -6.21 -0.98 -3.34
CA ALA A 63 -6.39 -1.42 -1.97
C ALA A 63 -7.48 -0.61 -1.25
N LEU A 64 -7.52 0.72 -1.45
CA LEU A 64 -8.55 1.58 -0.91
C LEU A 64 -9.94 1.23 -1.45
N GLU A 65 -10.04 0.97 -2.76
CA GLU A 65 -11.29 0.59 -3.41
C GLU A 65 -11.86 -0.73 -2.84
N ARG A 66 -11.01 -1.75 -2.72
CA ARG A 66 -11.37 -3.02 -2.06
C ARG A 66 -11.76 -2.79 -0.60
N ALA A 67 -11.05 -1.91 0.09
CA ALA A 67 -11.26 -1.65 1.49
C ALA A 67 -12.54 -0.88 1.79
N ALA A 68 -12.91 0.05 0.93
CA ALA A 68 -14.15 0.80 1.02
C ALA A 68 -15.40 -0.04 0.67
N GLY A 69 -15.23 -1.31 0.30
CA GLY A 69 -16.33 -2.16 -0.14
C GLY A 69 -16.94 -1.68 -1.45
N ALA A 70 -16.18 -0.95 -2.28
CA ALA A 70 -16.64 -0.56 -3.60
C ALA A 70 -16.85 -1.83 -4.42
N LYS A 71 -18.12 -2.26 -4.52
CA LYS A 71 -18.59 -3.19 -5.54
C LYS A 71 -18.44 -2.48 -6.88
N THR A 72 -17.25 -2.47 -7.46
CA THR A 72 -17.18 -2.37 -8.92
C THR A 72 -17.92 -3.59 -9.46
N GLY A 73 -18.87 -3.34 -10.35
CA GLY A 73 -19.81 -4.31 -10.88
C GLY A 73 -19.17 -5.55 -11.54
N PRO A 74 -20.02 -6.38 -12.18
CA PRO A 74 -19.79 -7.81 -12.35
C PRO A 74 -18.42 -8.12 -12.96
N THR A 75 -17.72 -9.05 -12.31
CA THR A 75 -16.57 -9.81 -12.80
C THR A 75 -16.60 -9.92 -14.32
N PRO A 76 -15.53 -9.55 -15.06
CA PRO A 76 -15.50 -9.78 -16.50
C PRO A 76 -15.65 -11.30 -16.70
N GLY A 77 -16.79 -11.67 -17.27
CA GLY A 77 -17.19 -13.05 -17.49
C GLY A 77 -16.01 -13.83 -18.05
N GLY A 78 -15.68 -14.93 -17.37
CA GLY A 78 -14.73 -15.90 -17.86
C GLY A 78 -15.12 -16.26 -19.29
N ARG A 79 -14.29 -15.87 -20.25
CA ARG A 79 -14.34 -16.46 -21.58
C ARG A 79 -13.87 -17.89 -21.39
N THR A 80 -14.81 -18.78 -21.16
CA THR A 80 -14.63 -20.21 -21.41
C THR A 80 -14.09 -20.33 -22.82
N ARG A 81 -12.83 -20.77 -22.91
CA ARG A 81 -12.24 -21.26 -24.16
C ARG A 81 -13.17 -22.40 -24.61
N GLN A 82 -13.96 -22.16 -25.65
CA GLN A 82 -14.66 -23.24 -26.34
C GLN A 82 -13.63 -23.89 -27.25
N ASP A 83 -13.43 -25.18 -27.04
CA ASP A 83 -12.60 -26.08 -27.84
C ASP A 83 -13.31 -26.47 -29.15
#